data_AF-V5XE20-F1
#
_entry.id   AF-V5XE20-F1
#
_cell.length_a   1.000
_cell.length_b   1.000
_cell.length_c   1.000
_cell.angle_alpha   90.00
_cell.angle_beta   90.00
_cell.angle_gamma   90.00
#
_symmetry.space_group_name_H-M   'P 1'
#
loop_
_entity.id
_entity.type
_entity.pdbx_description
1 polymer ?
#
loop_
_entity_poly.entity_id
_entity_poly.type
_entity_poly.pdbx_seq_one_letter_code
_entity_poly.pdbx_strand_id
1 'polypeptide(L)'
;MSSRTVRLTAAAAITATATLFAVPAVAVADPYDDDDGTVQVDSPPAEEPAEEPQPEPEQQPEPEPAPEPEPQPAPEPEPEPALGSAPDSEPDQAGETGAQQDDPGAPSYSPGADPDTQPGADDPAPSEQAPDADTNPDDSNPDDTTPDIASPDIADIDAGDLETATRAEPEFSEATEASVTQIEQLESLVESQYLSESSSVVTQWDSSWVQYTQWYQPMLISPYRTPVTIAYVADGRPYITELAPLRPTVLTVPQAGVHSFTAVVNDPAGRVTNVSVGSFSGGGYVPAPGQPPPPKPTVPTTYENVLVSFKLGDASYKPVVVKKVVDLGDDPARSLTKVLLDEETPAWGTWGPTDSGRRSFTVSLTDRLPGLSTPGTDLPPGYRLQAEERSTAEKADSSTPVLAWVAAGLGGIAVLAVIGAVVSARRRRQG
;
A
#
# COMPACT_ATOMS: atom_id res chain seq x y z
N MET A 1 31.08 73.56 7.16
CA MET A 1 30.10 72.74 6.42
C MET A 1 30.65 71.33 6.32
N SER A 2 29.90 70.37 6.88
CA SER A 2 30.21 68.95 6.93
C SER A 2 30.33 68.32 5.55
N SER A 3 31.26 67.38 5.40
CA SER A 3 30.93 66.06 4.84
C SER A 3 31.87 65.01 5.40
N ARG A 4 31.28 64.02 6.09
CA ARG A 4 31.88 62.77 6.57
C ARG A 4 31.57 61.70 5.53
N THR A 5 32.54 60.84 5.19
CA THR A 5 32.29 59.45 4.74
C THR A 5 33.62 58.68 4.86
N VAL A 6 33.89 58.05 6.00
CA VAL A 6 33.65 56.62 6.33
C VAL A 6 34.57 55.68 5.53
N ARG A 7 35.55 55.13 6.25
CA ARG A 7 36.40 53.99 5.86
C ARG A 7 35.60 52.71 6.11
N LEU A 8 35.48 51.83 5.12
CA LEU A 8 35.10 50.43 5.35
C LEU A 8 36.38 49.58 5.35
N THR A 9 36.78 49.14 6.54
CA THR A 9 37.71 48.03 6.73
C THR A 9 36.92 46.73 6.69
N ALA A 10 37.19 45.87 5.71
CA ALA A 10 36.67 44.52 5.63
C ALA A 10 37.37 43.62 6.66
N ALA A 11 36.60 43.04 7.58
CA ALA A 11 37.05 41.96 8.45
C ALA A 11 36.46 40.65 7.90
N ALA A 12 37.31 39.80 7.33
CA ALA A 12 36.97 38.44 6.96
C ALA A 12 37.08 37.56 8.20
N ALA A 13 35.94 37.09 8.72
CA ALA A 13 35.89 36.07 9.76
C ALA A 13 35.78 34.70 9.08
N ILE A 14 36.86 33.92 9.15
CA ILE A 14 36.88 32.51 8.76
C ILE A 14 36.44 31.72 10.00
N THR A 15 35.19 31.28 10.04
CA THR A 15 34.70 30.39 11.08
C THR A 15 34.85 28.95 10.57
N ALA A 16 35.85 28.24 11.07
CA ALA A 16 36.02 26.82 10.84
C ALA A 16 35.09 26.05 11.79
N THR A 17 33.94 25.62 11.30
CA THR A 17 33.04 24.71 12.04
C THR A 17 33.46 23.28 11.72
N ALA A 18 34.13 22.62 12.66
CA ALA A 18 34.44 21.20 12.58
C ALA A 18 33.22 20.40 13.07
N THR A 19 32.36 19.98 12.15
CA THR A 19 31.32 18.97 12.41
C THR A 19 31.95 17.58 12.33
N LEU A 20 32.18 16.97 13.50
CA LEU A 20 32.43 15.54 13.63
C LEU A 20 31.09 14.82 13.42
N PHE A 21 30.77 14.44 12.17
CA PHE A 21 29.77 13.42 11.94
C PHE A 21 30.43 12.06 12.23
N ALA A 22 30.15 11.54 13.42
CA ALA A 22 30.32 10.13 13.69
C ALA A 22 29.30 9.38 12.83
N VAL A 23 29.76 8.61 11.86
CA VAL A 23 28.93 7.70 11.08
C VAL A 23 28.38 6.64 12.06
N PRO A 24 27.07 6.55 12.31
CA PRO A 24 26.55 5.44 13.10
C PRO A 24 26.66 4.17 12.26
N ALA A 25 27.13 3.10 12.89
CA ALA A 25 27.07 1.77 12.31
C ALA A 25 25.60 1.46 11.93
N VAL A 26 25.39 1.03 10.69
CA VAL A 26 24.11 0.49 10.24
C VAL A 26 23.91 -0.83 10.99
N ALA A 27 23.16 -0.79 12.08
CA ALA A 27 22.57 -1.99 12.64
C ALA A 27 21.44 -2.40 11.70
N VAL A 28 21.40 -3.67 11.31
CA VAL A 28 20.20 -4.29 10.74
C VAL A 28 19.22 -4.43 11.92
N ALA A 29 18.62 -3.30 12.32
CA ALA A 29 17.53 -3.30 13.27
C ALA A 29 16.28 -3.55 12.43
N ASP A 30 15.91 -4.81 12.26
CA ASP A 30 14.49 -5.09 12.13
C ASP A 30 13.86 -4.59 13.44
N PRO A 31 12.93 -3.61 13.42
CA PRO A 31 12.35 -3.02 14.62
C PRO A 31 11.59 -4.07 15.44
N TYR A 32 11.38 -5.26 14.89
CA TYR A 32 10.65 -6.36 15.46
C TYR A 32 11.48 -7.61 15.73
N ASP A 33 12.75 -7.66 15.30
CA ASP A 33 13.62 -8.81 15.59
C ASP A 33 14.28 -8.66 16.97
N ASP A 34 14.29 -9.75 17.72
CA ASP A 34 14.87 -9.91 19.05
C ASP A 34 16.02 -10.93 18.95
N ASP A 35 17.03 -10.70 18.09
CA ASP A 35 18.25 -11.52 18.07
C ASP A 35 19.33 -10.87 18.96
N ASP A 36 19.26 -11.14 20.27
CA ASP A 36 20.36 -10.88 21.20
C ASP A 36 21.41 -11.99 21.06
N GLY A 37 22.19 -11.94 19.98
CA GLY A 37 23.36 -12.79 19.76
C GLY A 37 24.39 -12.65 20.89
N THR A 38 24.18 -13.34 22.01
CA THR A 38 25.08 -13.38 23.15
C THR A 38 25.91 -14.66 23.11
N VAL A 39 27.20 -14.46 22.87
CA VAL A 39 28.24 -15.48 22.93
C VAL A 39 28.29 -16.04 24.36
N GLN A 40 28.05 -17.35 24.52
CA GLN A 40 28.20 -18.04 25.80
C GLN A 40 29.62 -17.88 26.34
N VAL A 41 29.76 -17.18 27.47
CA VAL A 41 30.92 -17.29 28.35
C VAL A 41 30.44 -17.79 29.71
N ASP A 42 30.83 -19.04 29.97
CA ASP A 42 30.65 -19.78 31.21
C ASP A 42 31.23 -19.02 32.42
N SER A 43 30.42 -18.80 33.46
CA SER A 43 30.86 -18.37 34.80
C SER A 43 29.85 -18.81 35.87
N PRO A 44 30.34 -19.31 37.04
CA PRO A 44 29.56 -20.14 37.99
C PRO A 44 28.64 -19.34 38.93
N PRO A 45 27.71 -20.01 39.65
CA PRO A 45 26.56 -19.36 40.28
C PRO A 45 26.95 -18.68 41.59
N ALA A 46 26.50 -17.44 41.78
CA ALA A 46 26.53 -16.72 43.05
C ALA A 46 25.13 -16.73 43.68
N GLU A 47 25.10 -16.91 45.00
CA GLU A 47 23.96 -17.19 45.86
C GLU A 47 22.82 -16.15 45.80
N GLU A 48 21.57 -16.63 45.81
CA GLU A 48 20.34 -15.83 45.94
C GLU A 48 20.25 -15.14 47.32
N PRO A 49 19.99 -13.82 47.39
CA PRO A 49 19.48 -13.19 48.60
C PRO A 49 17.94 -13.35 48.68
N ALA A 50 17.45 -13.75 49.84
CA ALA A 50 16.03 -13.89 50.15
C ALA A 50 15.25 -12.56 49.98
N GLU A 51 14.10 -12.64 49.29
CA GLU A 51 13.19 -11.52 49.05
C GLU A 51 12.49 -11.06 50.34
N GLU A 52 12.58 -9.76 50.65
CA GLU A 52 11.69 -9.10 51.61
C GLU A 52 10.33 -8.81 50.93
N PRO A 53 9.19 -8.90 51.66
CA PRO A 53 7.87 -8.75 51.06
C PRO A 53 7.60 -7.30 50.61
N GLN A 54 7.23 -7.13 49.34
CA GLN A 54 6.79 -5.84 48.80
C GLN A 54 5.46 -5.38 49.45
N PRO A 55 5.29 -4.08 49.75
CA PRO A 55 4.04 -3.54 50.26
C PRO A 55 2.95 -3.52 49.17
N GLU A 56 1.71 -3.82 49.58
CA GLU A 56 0.52 -3.77 48.72
C GLU A 56 0.31 -2.36 48.13
N PRO A 57 -0.09 -2.25 46.85
CA PRO A 57 -0.32 -0.96 46.20
C PRO A 57 -1.55 -0.24 46.77
N GLU A 58 -1.36 1.03 47.16
CA GLU A 58 -2.45 1.93 47.55
C GLU A 58 -3.33 2.25 46.32
N GLN A 59 -4.65 2.16 46.51
CA GLN A 59 -5.64 2.41 45.46
C GLN A 59 -5.61 3.87 45.03
N GLN A 60 -5.42 4.12 43.73
CA GLN A 60 -5.55 5.45 43.15
C GLN A 60 -7.02 5.92 43.21
N PRO A 61 -7.27 7.19 43.57
CA PRO A 61 -8.63 7.74 43.62
C PRO A 61 -9.24 7.85 42.21
N GLU A 62 -10.54 7.55 42.11
CA GLU A 62 -11.32 7.68 40.87
C GLU A 62 -11.28 9.11 40.31
N PRO A 63 -11.14 9.29 38.97
CA PRO A 63 -11.13 10.59 38.35
C PRO A 63 -12.51 11.28 38.44
N GLU A 64 -12.51 12.55 38.82
CA GLU A 64 -13.71 13.39 38.82
C GLU A 64 -14.28 13.56 37.40
N PRO A 65 -15.62 13.63 37.25
CA PRO A 65 -16.26 13.75 35.95
C PRO A 65 -15.93 15.08 35.27
N ALA A 66 -15.58 15.00 33.98
CA ALA A 66 -15.27 16.16 33.15
C ALA A 66 -16.49 17.09 32.98
N PRO A 67 -16.29 18.42 32.95
CA PRO A 67 -17.36 19.39 32.79
C PRO A 67 -18.05 19.27 31.42
N GLU A 68 -19.37 19.43 31.42
CA GLU A 68 -20.18 19.45 30.19
C GLU A 68 -19.78 20.62 29.28
N PRO A 69 -19.74 20.41 27.94
CA PRO A 69 -19.36 21.45 26.99
C PRO A 69 -20.42 22.56 26.92
N GLU A 70 -19.95 23.82 26.98
CA GLU A 70 -20.80 24.99 26.80
C GLU A 70 -21.40 25.04 25.37
N PRO A 71 -22.65 25.51 25.21
CA PRO A 71 -23.32 25.58 23.92
C PRO A 71 -22.63 26.58 22.98
N GLN A 72 -22.34 26.13 21.76
CA GLN A 72 -21.78 26.97 20.71
C GLN A 72 -22.75 28.09 20.28
N PRO A 73 -22.25 29.30 20.00
CA PRO A 73 -23.07 30.41 19.51
C PRO A 73 -23.63 30.13 18.10
N ALA A 74 -24.87 30.57 17.88
CA ALA A 74 -25.57 30.42 16.60
C ALA A 74 -24.87 31.23 15.48
N PRO A 75 -24.89 30.73 14.23
CA PRO A 75 -24.24 31.39 13.10
C PRO A 75 -24.90 32.74 12.77
N GLU A 76 -24.07 33.73 12.47
CA GLU A 76 -24.49 35.05 11.97
C GLU A 76 -25.12 34.93 10.56
N PRO A 77 -26.10 35.79 10.22
CA PRO A 77 -26.77 35.75 8.92
C PRO A 77 -25.87 36.25 7.77
N GLU A 78 -25.96 35.55 6.63
CA GLU A 78 -25.27 35.91 5.38
C GLU A 78 -25.74 37.27 4.82
N PRO A 79 -24.86 38.04 4.15
CA PRO A 79 -25.21 39.31 3.52
C PRO A 79 -25.99 39.12 2.21
N GLU A 80 -27.00 39.96 2.01
CA GLU A 80 -27.83 40.03 0.80
C GLU A 80 -27.03 40.46 -0.45
N PRO A 81 -27.36 39.95 -1.65
CA PRO A 81 -26.66 40.28 -2.88
C PRO A 81 -27.00 41.70 -3.38
N ALA A 82 -25.95 42.49 -3.63
CA ALA A 82 -26.06 43.81 -4.23
C ALA A 82 -26.46 43.71 -5.71
N LEU A 83 -27.60 44.32 -6.05
CA LEU A 83 -28.04 44.58 -7.42
C LEU A 83 -27.08 45.58 -8.10
N GLY A 84 -26.38 45.12 -9.13
CA GLY A 84 -25.48 45.92 -9.97
C GLY A 84 -25.86 45.84 -11.45
N SER A 85 -26.10 47.00 -12.04
CA SER A 85 -26.75 47.26 -13.33
C SER A 85 -26.01 46.76 -14.57
N ALA A 86 -26.78 46.36 -15.59
CA ALA A 86 -26.38 46.38 -17.01
C ALA A 86 -26.21 47.84 -17.48
N PRO A 87 -25.43 48.12 -18.56
CA PRO A 87 -26.01 47.98 -19.90
C PRO A 87 -25.05 47.53 -21.04
N ASP A 88 -25.62 46.77 -21.97
CA ASP A 88 -25.67 47.02 -23.43
C ASP A 88 -24.37 47.25 -24.22
N SER A 89 -24.01 46.30 -25.09
CA SER A 89 -23.43 46.52 -26.44
C SER A 89 -23.23 45.18 -27.20
N GLU A 90 -24.09 44.93 -28.16
CA GLU A 90 -23.88 44.13 -29.40
C GLU A 90 -24.66 44.88 -30.52
N PRO A 91 -24.47 44.65 -31.82
CA PRO A 91 -23.67 43.60 -32.48
C PRO A 91 -22.82 44.09 -33.67
N ASP A 92 -21.96 43.23 -34.22
CA ASP A 92 -21.74 43.20 -35.68
C ASP A 92 -21.29 41.81 -36.16
N GLN A 93 -21.90 41.39 -37.26
CA GLN A 93 -21.78 40.07 -37.90
C GLN A 93 -20.63 39.98 -38.92
N ALA A 94 -20.25 38.73 -39.22
CA ALA A 94 -20.24 38.12 -40.58
C ALA A 94 -18.89 37.55 -41.09
N GLY A 95 -19.00 36.35 -41.70
CA GLY A 95 -17.99 35.67 -42.53
C GLY A 95 -17.72 34.23 -42.08
N GLU A 96 -18.58 33.21 -42.30
CA GLU A 96 -18.90 32.47 -43.54
C GLU A 96 -17.75 31.67 -44.20
N THR A 97 -17.95 30.33 -44.29
CA THR A 97 -17.45 29.33 -45.27
C THR A 97 -15.96 28.92 -45.22
N GLY A 98 -15.52 27.67 -45.47
CA GLY A 98 -16.12 26.48 -46.09
C GLY A 98 -15.23 25.23 -45.92
N ALA A 99 -15.60 24.15 -46.61
CA ALA A 99 -15.35 22.73 -46.31
C ALA A 99 -14.12 22.05 -46.97
N GLN A 100 -14.07 20.70 -46.84
CA GLN A 100 -13.34 19.65 -47.59
C GLN A 100 -12.02 19.18 -46.93
N GLN A 101 -11.85 17.93 -46.46
CA GLN A 101 -11.99 16.60 -47.07
C GLN A 101 -11.08 16.40 -48.29
N ASP A 102 -9.96 15.68 -48.11
CA ASP A 102 -9.35 14.79 -49.11
C ASP A 102 -8.14 14.00 -48.51
N ASP A 103 -8.32 12.69 -48.39
CA ASP A 103 -7.33 11.60 -48.54
C ASP A 103 -7.66 10.99 -49.93
N PRO A 104 -6.76 10.43 -50.79
CA PRO A 104 -5.70 9.46 -50.45
C PRO A 104 -4.42 9.47 -51.30
N GLY A 105 -3.44 8.62 -50.96
CA GLY A 105 -2.47 8.18 -51.96
C GLY A 105 -1.15 7.57 -51.47
N ALA A 106 -1.16 6.25 -51.24
CA ALA A 106 0.04 5.42 -51.38
C ALA A 106 0.49 5.34 -52.86
N PRO A 107 1.76 4.98 -53.13
CA PRO A 107 1.96 3.76 -53.91
C PRO A 107 3.07 2.84 -53.38
N SER A 108 2.97 1.60 -53.85
CA SER A 108 3.71 0.39 -53.53
C SER A 108 4.79 0.06 -54.59
N TYR A 109 5.55 -1.02 -54.35
CA TYR A 109 6.46 -1.79 -55.24
C TYR A 109 7.86 -1.18 -55.52
N SER A 110 9.00 -1.91 -55.56
CA SER A 110 9.38 -3.33 -55.33
C SER A 110 10.92 -3.48 -55.57
N PRO A 111 11.55 -4.68 -55.61
CA PRO A 111 12.84 -4.93 -54.96
C PRO A 111 14.00 -5.15 -55.95
N GLY A 112 15.23 -5.14 -55.43
CA GLY A 112 16.43 -5.55 -56.16
C GLY A 112 17.06 -6.78 -55.50
N ALA A 113 16.99 -7.92 -56.18
CA ALA A 113 17.77 -9.12 -55.91
C ALA A 113 19.03 -9.12 -56.78
N ASP A 114 20.12 -9.74 -56.31
CA ASP A 114 21.07 -10.50 -57.14
C ASP A 114 22.05 -11.32 -56.26
N PRO A 115 22.73 -12.37 -56.81
CA PRO A 115 22.74 -13.72 -56.23
C PRO A 115 24.15 -14.38 -56.15
N ASP A 116 24.15 -15.68 -55.79
CA ASP A 116 25.19 -16.73 -55.99
C ASP A 116 26.53 -16.61 -55.23
N THR A 117 26.98 -17.62 -54.46
CA THR A 117 27.50 -18.90 -54.99
C THR A 117 27.63 -19.98 -53.88
N GLN A 118 27.49 -21.24 -54.30
CA GLN A 118 27.24 -22.52 -53.62
C GLN A 118 28.54 -23.35 -53.28
N PRO A 119 28.53 -24.69 -53.05
CA PRO A 119 28.33 -25.49 -51.82
C PRO A 119 29.60 -26.25 -51.31
N GLY A 120 29.49 -26.92 -50.16
CA GLY A 120 30.34 -28.05 -49.78
C GLY A 120 29.65 -28.95 -48.75
N ALA A 121 29.27 -30.16 -49.17
CA ALA A 121 28.71 -31.21 -48.34
C ALA A 121 29.82 -32.02 -47.65
N ASP A 122 29.61 -32.44 -46.41
CA ASP A 122 29.98 -33.76 -45.88
C ASP A 122 29.36 -33.93 -44.49
N ASP A 123 28.48 -34.93 -44.38
CA ASP A 123 27.94 -35.53 -43.15
C ASP A 123 28.67 -36.88 -42.98
N PRO A 124 28.95 -37.38 -41.75
CA PRO A 124 27.96 -38.26 -41.12
C PRO A 124 27.84 -38.13 -39.58
N ALA A 125 26.59 -37.98 -39.11
CA ALA A 125 25.83 -38.62 -38.01
C ALA A 125 26.55 -39.53 -36.96
N PRO A 126 25.93 -39.90 -35.80
CA PRO A 126 24.55 -39.65 -35.32
C PRO A 126 24.43 -39.22 -33.85
N SER A 127 23.26 -38.71 -33.44
CA SER A 127 22.66 -38.92 -32.10
C SER A 127 21.21 -38.41 -32.12
N GLU A 128 20.29 -39.30 -32.51
CA GLU A 128 18.87 -39.12 -32.19
C GLU A 128 18.69 -39.38 -30.68
N GLN A 129 18.47 -38.31 -29.92
CA GLN A 129 17.73 -38.37 -28.66
C GLN A 129 16.57 -37.39 -28.76
N ALA A 130 15.37 -37.96 -28.69
CA ALA A 130 14.11 -37.25 -28.70
C ALA A 130 14.00 -36.29 -27.50
N PRO A 131 13.27 -35.18 -27.63
CA PRO A 131 12.88 -34.38 -26.48
C PRO A 131 11.74 -35.09 -25.75
N ASP A 132 11.98 -35.54 -24.52
CA ASP A 132 10.90 -35.83 -23.56
C ASP A 132 10.31 -34.48 -23.11
N ALA A 133 9.50 -33.90 -23.99
CA ALA A 133 8.56 -32.84 -23.66
C ALA A 133 7.35 -33.50 -22.98
N ASP A 134 7.46 -33.76 -21.68
CA ASP A 134 6.30 -33.96 -20.82
C ASP A 134 5.74 -32.59 -20.42
N THR A 135 5.40 -31.78 -21.44
CA THR A 135 4.46 -30.67 -21.28
C THR A 135 3.09 -31.27 -21.50
N ASN A 136 2.50 -31.78 -20.44
CA ASN A 136 1.07 -32.06 -20.37
C ASN A 136 0.35 -30.70 -20.40
N PRO A 137 -0.34 -30.31 -21.50
CA PRO A 137 -1.09 -29.08 -21.56
C PRO A 137 -2.58 -29.44 -21.41
N ASP A 138 -2.94 -30.19 -20.37
CA ASP A 138 -4.35 -30.40 -20.01
C ASP A 138 -4.46 -31.07 -18.62
N ASP A 139 -4.26 -30.28 -17.56
CA ASP A 139 -4.81 -30.63 -16.25
C ASP A 139 -5.56 -29.40 -15.70
N SER A 140 -6.48 -28.89 -16.51
CA SER A 140 -7.55 -28.03 -16.00
C SER A 140 -8.61 -28.94 -15.38
N ASN A 141 -8.34 -29.43 -14.17
CA ASN A 141 -9.39 -29.99 -13.34
C ASN A 141 -10.30 -28.83 -12.90
N PRO A 142 -11.57 -28.75 -13.34
CA PRO A 142 -12.47 -27.65 -13.00
C PRO A 142 -12.95 -27.67 -11.54
N ASP A 143 -12.37 -28.54 -10.70
CA ASP A 143 -12.81 -28.81 -9.33
C ASP A 143 -11.67 -28.71 -8.30
N ASP A 144 -10.52 -28.09 -8.63
CA ASP A 144 -9.57 -27.69 -7.59
C ASP A 144 -10.12 -26.48 -6.83
N THR A 145 -10.90 -26.77 -5.80
CA THR A 145 -11.47 -25.79 -4.86
C THR A 145 -10.44 -25.11 -3.95
N THR A 146 -9.15 -25.38 -4.13
CA THR A 146 -8.09 -24.74 -3.35
C THR A 146 -7.90 -23.29 -3.82
N PRO A 147 -8.11 -22.28 -2.97
CA PRO A 147 -7.91 -20.89 -3.35
C PRO A 147 -6.46 -20.61 -3.74
N ASP A 148 -6.25 -19.87 -4.83
CA ASP A 148 -4.92 -19.49 -5.32
C ASP A 148 -4.14 -18.68 -4.27
N ILE A 149 -2.83 -18.93 -4.16
CA ILE A 149 -1.96 -18.09 -3.35
C ILE A 149 -1.68 -16.79 -4.12
N ALA A 150 -1.98 -15.65 -3.50
CA ALA A 150 -1.72 -14.35 -4.08
C ALA A 150 -0.21 -14.16 -4.31
N SER A 151 0.13 -13.63 -5.47
CA SER A 151 1.47 -13.21 -5.82
C SER A 151 1.39 -11.75 -6.28
N PRO A 152 1.66 -10.79 -5.39
CA PRO A 152 1.56 -9.39 -5.74
C PRO A 152 2.66 -8.98 -6.73
N ASP A 153 2.34 -8.05 -7.62
CA ASP A 153 3.30 -7.43 -8.53
C ASP A 153 4.22 -6.50 -7.72
N ILE A 154 5.48 -6.91 -7.55
CA ILE A 154 6.55 -6.11 -6.91
C ILE A 154 7.22 -5.24 -7.98
N ALA A 155 7.71 -4.05 -7.60
CA ALA A 155 8.44 -3.19 -8.53
C ALA A 155 9.66 -3.91 -9.14
N ASP A 156 9.79 -3.87 -10.48
CA ASP A 156 10.92 -4.46 -11.21
C ASP A 156 12.14 -3.53 -11.17
N ILE A 157 13.26 -4.01 -10.63
CA ILE A 157 14.45 -3.23 -10.30
C ILE A 157 15.71 -3.99 -10.70
N ASP A 158 16.72 -3.25 -11.18
CA ASP A 158 18.05 -3.80 -11.42
C ASP A 158 18.74 -4.19 -10.09
N ALA A 159 19.14 -5.45 -9.96
CA ALA A 159 19.76 -5.96 -8.74
C ALA A 159 21.08 -5.25 -8.38
N GLY A 160 21.84 -4.79 -9.38
CA GLY A 160 23.07 -4.02 -9.16
C GLY A 160 22.78 -2.60 -8.63
N ASP A 161 21.68 -2.00 -9.04
CA ASP A 161 21.22 -0.71 -8.52
C ASP A 161 20.75 -0.82 -7.08
N LEU A 162 20.00 -1.86 -6.72
CA LEU A 162 19.63 -2.13 -5.33
C LEU A 162 20.88 -2.36 -4.47
N GLU A 163 21.82 -3.19 -4.92
CA GLU A 163 23.07 -3.44 -4.21
C GLU A 163 23.92 -2.17 -4.04
N THR A 164 23.93 -1.31 -5.04
CA THR A 164 24.58 0.02 -4.98
C THR A 164 23.90 0.90 -3.93
N ALA A 165 22.57 0.96 -3.96
CA ALA A 165 21.78 1.75 -3.02
C ALA A 165 21.97 1.29 -1.57
N THR A 166 21.89 -0.01 -1.30
CA THR A 166 22.06 -0.56 0.06
C THR A 166 23.42 -0.25 0.66
N ARG A 167 24.47 -0.10 -0.15
CA ARG A 167 25.84 0.19 0.33
C ARG A 167 26.16 1.68 0.43
N ALA A 168 25.31 2.54 -0.11
CA ALA A 168 25.57 3.98 -0.07
C ALA A 168 25.40 4.52 1.35
N GLU A 169 26.12 5.61 1.66
CA GLU A 169 25.92 6.29 2.94
C GLU A 169 24.51 6.89 3.01
N PRO A 170 23.79 6.69 4.12
CA PRO A 170 22.42 7.17 4.24
C PRO A 170 22.39 8.70 4.25
N GLU A 171 21.35 9.25 3.63
CA GLU A 171 21.02 10.67 3.69
C GLU A 171 19.88 10.90 4.68
N PHE A 172 19.91 12.04 5.37
CA PHE A 172 18.82 12.43 6.25
C PHE A 172 17.88 13.37 5.50
N SER A 173 16.60 13.06 5.51
CA SER A 173 15.56 13.93 4.96
C SER A 173 14.53 14.27 6.03
N GLU A 174 14.23 15.57 6.14
CA GLU A 174 13.10 16.03 6.94
C GLU A 174 11.86 16.02 6.07
N ALA A 175 10.87 15.21 6.46
CA ALA A 175 9.59 15.20 5.77
C ALA A 175 8.90 16.55 5.93
N THR A 176 8.39 17.08 4.83
CA THR A 176 7.68 18.37 4.84
C THR A 176 6.19 18.11 4.84
N GLU A 177 5.46 18.76 5.76
CA GLU A 177 3.99 18.74 5.72
C GLU A 177 3.54 19.35 4.38
N ALA A 178 2.81 18.57 3.61
CA ALA A 178 2.35 18.95 2.28
C ALA A 178 1.04 19.73 2.39
N SER A 179 0.87 20.74 1.54
CA SER A 179 -0.44 21.38 1.37
C SER A 179 -1.39 20.46 0.61
N VAL A 180 -2.69 20.62 0.83
CA VAL A 180 -3.74 19.88 0.10
C VAL A 180 -3.56 20.03 -1.41
N THR A 181 -3.23 21.22 -1.90
CA THR A 181 -2.98 21.47 -3.33
C THR A 181 -1.78 20.68 -3.87
N GLN A 182 -0.72 20.49 -3.08
CA GLN A 182 0.42 19.66 -3.52
C GLN A 182 0.02 18.19 -3.64
N ILE A 183 -0.81 17.69 -2.71
CA ILE A 183 -1.33 16.33 -2.76
C ILE A 183 -2.24 16.13 -3.97
N GLU A 184 -3.20 17.02 -4.19
CA GLU A 184 -4.09 16.98 -5.37
C GLU A 184 -3.31 17.05 -6.69
N GLN A 185 -2.25 17.87 -6.74
CA GLN A 185 -1.39 17.97 -7.93
C GLN A 185 -0.62 16.67 -8.20
N LEU A 186 -0.08 16.03 -7.16
CA LEU A 186 0.67 14.79 -7.30
C LEU A 186 -0.25 13.60 -7.61
N GLU A 187 -1.41 13.53 -6.96
CA GLU A 187 -2.46 12.56 -7.28
C GLU A 187 -2.90 12.70 -8.75
N SER A 188 -3.26 13.92 -9.17
CA SER A 188 -3.68 14.20 -10.55
C SER A 188 -2.58 13.88 -11.57
N LEU A 189 -1.31 14.13 -11.23
CA LEU A 189 -0.17 13.77 -12.08
C LEU A 189 -0.08 12.26 -12.27
N VAL A 190 -0.17 11.48 -11.19
CA VAL A 190 -0.15 10.01 -11.22
C VAL A 190 -1.33 9.47 -12.01
N GLU A 191 -2.54 9.96 -11.76
CA GLU A 191 -3.75 9.51 -12.46
C GLU A 191 -3.67 9.78 -13.97
N SER A 192 -3.26 11.00 -14.35
CA SER A 192 -3.26 11.42 -15.75
C SER A 192 -2.12 10.83 -16.56
N GLN A 193 -0.93 10.66 -15.97
CA GLN A 193 0.25 10.19 -16.71
C GLN A 193 0.48 8.68 -16.61
N TYR A 194 0.19 8.08 -15.45
CA TYR A 194 0.50 6.67 -15.22
C TYR A 194 -0.77 5.83 -15.31
N LEU A 195 -1.80 6.13 -14.52
CA LEU A 195 -3.00 5.29 -14.43
C LEU A 195 -3.94 5.39 -15.63
N SER A 196 -3.72 6.36 -16.53
CA SER A 196 -4.46 6.48 -17.79
C SER A 196 -4.03 5.43 -18.82
N GLU A 197 -2.84 4.82 -18.65
CA GLU A 197 -2.35 3.75 -19.51
C GLU A 197 -2.96 2.41 -19.08
N SER A 198 -3.55 1.67 -20.03
CA SER A 198 -4.23 0.40 -19.75
C SER A 198 -3.31 -0.71 -19.22
N SER A 199 -2.00 -0.58 -19.41
CA SER A 199 -0.98 -1.51 -18.92
C SER A 199 -0.36 -1.11 -17.59
N SER A 200 -0.69 0.08 -17.07
CA SER A 200 -0.13 0.56 -15.81
C SER A 200 -0.61 -0.29 -14.64
N VAL A 201 0.32 -0.61 -13.76
CA VAL A 201 0.04 -1.34 -12.52
C VAL A 201 0.72 -0.59 -11.39
N VAL A 202 -0.03 -0.34 -10.31
CA VAL A 202 0.56 0.13 -9.06
C VAL A 202 1.13 -1.09 -8.37
N THR A 203 2.45 -1.16 -8.23
CA THR A 203 3.14 -2.31 -7.65
C THR A 203 3.26 -2.18 -6.13
N GLN A 204 3.72 -3.23 -5.47
CA GLN A 204 4.20 -3.15 -4.10
C GLN A 204 5.67 -2.69 -4.07
N TRP A 205 5.98 -1.86 -3.08
CA TRP A 205 7.33 -1.60 -2.62
C TRP A 205 7.80 -2.82 -1.82
N ASP A 206 9.03 -3.28 -2.05
CA ASP A 206 9.51 -4.46 -1.33
C ASP A 206 9.86 -4.09 0.12
N SER A 207 9.31 -4.82 1.10
CA SER A 207 9.55 -4.58 2.53
C SER A 207 11.05 -4.61 2.89
N SER A 208 11.85 -5.39 2.15
CA SER A 208 13.31 -5.47 2.36
C SER A 208 14.04 -4.16 2.02
N TRP A 209 13.38 -3.24 1.30
CA TRP A 209 13.91 -1.91 1.00
C TRP A 209 13.57 -0.89 2.10
N VAL A 210 12.92 -1.32 3.17
CA VAL A 210 12.67 -0.51 4.36
C VAL A 210 13.51 -1.07 5.51
N GLN A 211 14.41 -0.25 6.02
CA GLN A 211 15.24 -0.56 7.19
C GLN A 211 15.00 0.46 8.28
N TYR A 212 15.62 0.26 9.45
CA TYR A 212 15.49 1.18 10.56
C TYR A 212 16.84 1.46 11.19
N THR A 213 17.01 2.69 11.66
CA THR A 213 18.18 3.05 12.46
C THR A 213 18.08 2.45 13.86
N GLN A 214 19.17 2.49 14.63
CA GLN A 214 19.16 2.14 16.06
C GLN A 214 18.15 2.95 16.90
N TRP A 215 17.67 4.08 16.36
CA TRP A 215 16.69 4.96 16.98
C TRP A 215 15.28 4.78 16.38
N TYR A 216 15.04 3.65 15.71
CA TYR A 216 13.76 3.29 15.08
C TYR A 216 13.25 4.28 14.04
N GLN A 217 14.14 5.11 13.45
CA GLN A 217 13.77 5.96 12.33
C GLN A 217 13.71 5.11 11.06
N PRO A 218 12.63 5.18 10.26
CA PRO A 218 12.55 4.45 9.01
C PRO A 218 13.59 4.99 8.03
N MET A 219 14.24 4.07 7.34
CA MET A 219 15.27 4.31 6.33
C MET A 219 14.87 3.60 5.05
N LEU A 220 14.41 4.36 4.07
CA LEU A 220 13.89 3.85 2.81
C LEU A 220 15.03 3.80 1.80
N ILE A 221 15.28 2.63 1.22
CA ILE A 221 16.31 2.40 0.22
C ILE A 221 15.71 2.67 -1.15
N SER A 222 16.18 3.71 -1.84
CA SER A 222 15.78 3.96 -3.23
C SER A 222 16.74 3.25 -4.19
N PRO A 223 16.32 2.19 -4.89
CA PRO A 223 17.14 1.56 -5.92
C PRO A 223 17.01 2.26 -7.28
N TYR A 224 16.34 3.41 -7.34
CA TYR A 224 16.11 4.12 -8.59
C TYR A 224 17.25 5.09 -8.88
N ARG A 225 17.53 5.28 -10.18
CA ARG A 225 18.54 6.24 -10.67
C ARG A 225 18.02 7.69 -10.74
N THR A 226 16.75 7.89 -10.43
CA THR A 226 16.10 9.19 -10.34
C THR A 226 15.50 9.36 -8.93
N PRO A 227 15.21 10.61 -8.52
CA PRO A 227 14.55 10.87 -7.26
C PRO A 227 13.19 10.16 -7.19
N VAL A 228 12.80 9.77 -5.97
CA VAL A 228 11.51 9.14 -5.70
C VAL A 228 10.76 10.02 -4.71
N THR A 229 9.59 10.51 -5.11
CA THR A 229 8.70 11.23 -4.22
C THR A 229 7.91 10.23 -3.38
N ILE A 230 7.99 10.34 -2.05
CA ILE A 230 7.20 9.56 -1.11
C ILE A 230 6.12 10.45 -0.52
N ALA A 231 4.86 10.02 -0.63
CA ALA A 231 3.71 10.66 0.00
C ALA A 231 3.08 9.73 1.04
N TYR A 232 2.81 10.24 2.23
CA TYR A 232 2.18 9.47 3.31
C TYR A 232 1.37 10.37 4.24
N VAL A 233 0.52 9.78 5.09
CA VAL A 233 -0.22 10.50 6.13
C VAL A 233 0.25 10.07 7.52
N ALA A 234 0.53 11.05 8.38
CA ALA A 234 0.80 10.86 9.79
C ALA A 234 -0.02 11.84 10.62
N ASP A 235 -0.70 11.35 11.67
CA ASP A 235 -1.60 12.16 12.52
C ASP A 235 -2.64 12.97 11.73
N GLY A 236 -3.19 12.36 10.67
CA GLY A 236 -4.17 12.99 9.78
C GLY A 236 -3.60 14.09 8.86
N ARG A 237 -2.28 14.31 8.86
CA ARG A 237 -1.61 15.31 8.02
C ARG A 237 -0.81 14.64 6.91
N PRO A 238 -0.88 15.15 5.67
CA PRO A 238 -0.08 14.62 4.57
C PRO A 238 1.34 15.15 4.61
N TYR A 239 2.29 14.31 4.25
CA TYR A 239 3.70 14.64 4.15
C TYR A 239 4.25 14.19 2.80
N ILE A 240 5.15 14.99 2.24
CA ILE A 240 5.94 14.63 1.07
C ILE A 240 7.42 14.69 1.44
N THR A 241 8.18 13.70 0.97
CA THR A 241 9.64 13.69 1.04
C THR A 241 10.23 13.12 -0.24
N GLU A 242 11.45 13.51 -0.56
CA GLU A 242 12.19 13.02 -1.72
C GLU A 242 13.27 12.05 -1.25
N LEU A 243 13.33 10.86 -1.85
CA LEU A 243 14.44 9.93 -1.70
C LEU A 243 15.49 10.24 -2.76
N ALA A 244 16.75 10.30 -2.31
CA ALA A 244 17.87 10.48 -3.21
C ALA A 244 18.05 9.23 -4.11
N PRO A 245 18.53 9.40 -5.36
CA PRO A 245 18.82 8.27 -6.23
C PRO A 245 19.88 7.32 -5.65
N LEU A 246 19.68 6.02 -5.82
CA LEU A 246 20.62 4.96 -5.48
C LEU A 246 21.20 5.07 -4.06
N ARG A 247 20.33 5.32 -3.07
CA ARG A 247 20.75 5.57 -1.69
C ARG A 247 19.63 5.32 -0.67
N PRO A 248 19.96 5.01 0.60
CA PRO A 248 19.01 5.02 1.69
C PRO A 248 18.75 6.45 2.20
N THR A 249 17.49 6.77 2.47
CA THR A 249 17.10 8.05 3.08
C THR A 249 16.41 7.78 4.42
N VAL A 250 16.97 8.31 5.50
CA VAL A 250 16.41 8.27 6.85
C VAL A 250 15.36 9.37 6.99
N LEU A 251 14.15 8.97 7.35
CA LEU A 251 13.03 9.87 7.58
C LEU A 251 12.81 10.09 9.08
N THR A 252 12.43 11.32 9.45
CA THR A 252 12.01 11.63 10.81
C THR A 252 10.50 11.68 10.88
N VAL A 253 9.89 10.58 11.36
CA VAL A 253 8.45 10.45 11.57
C VAL A 253 8.21 10.21 13.06
N PRO A 254 8.05 11.27 13.87
CA PRO A 254 7.98 11.14 15.33
C PRO A 254 6.68 10.49 15.82
N GLN A 255 5.65 10.43 14.97
CA GLN A 255 4.39 9.73 15.24
C GLN A 255 4.62 8.22 15.20
N ALA A 256 4.34 7.54 16.31
CA ALA A 256 4.37 6.09 16.36
C ALA A 256 3.18 5.48 15.61
N GLY A 257 3.42 4.36 14.95
CA GLY A 257 2.40 3.62 14.20
C GLY A 257 2.92 3.16 12.83
N VAL A 258 2.12 2.37 12.14
CA VAL A 258 2.43 1.93 10.77
C VAL A 258 1.77 2.87 9.78
N HIS A 259 2.59 3.47 8.91
CA HIS A 259 2.19 4.43 7.89
C HIS A 259 2.31 3.78 6.51
N SER A 260 1.22 3.83 5.75
CA SER A 260 1.24 3.45 4.33
C SER A 260 1.65 4.66 3.50
N PHE A 261 2.42 4.43 2.44
CA PHE A 261 2.91 5.48 1.56
C PHE A 261 2.78 5.10 0.09
N THR A 262 2.75 6.12 -0.76
CA THR A 262 2.91 6.00 -2.21
C THR A 262 4.28 6.52 -2.60
N ALA A 263 5.03 5.71 -3.34
CA ALA A 263 6.27 6.10 -4.00
C ALA A 263 6.01 6.38 -5.47
N VAL A 264 6.40 7.57 -5.93
CA VAL A 264 6.27 8.03 -7.30
C VAL A 264 7.67 8.24 -7.86
N VAL A 265 7.99 7.50 -8.93
CA VAL A 265 9.27 7.61 -9.61
C VAL A 265 9.08 8.44 -10.86
N ASN A 266 9.83 9.54 -10.96
CA ASN A 266 9.80 10.40 -12.12
C ASN A 266 11.08 10.24 -12.95
N ASP A 267 10.95 10.29 -14.27
CA ASP A 267 12.09 10.45 -15.15
C ASP A 267 12.67 11.87 -15.06
N PRO A 268 13.87 12.15 -15.61
CA PRO A 268 14.43 13.49 -15.59
C PRO A 268 13.61 14.56 -16.32
N ALA A 269 12.63 14.17 -17.14
CA ALA A 269 11.69 15.07 -17.79
C ALA A 269 10.43 15.32 -16.94
N GLY A 270 10.34 14.72 -15.75
CA GLY A 270 9.23 14.87 -14.81
C GLY A 270 8.07 13.91 -15.06
N ARG A 271 8.19 12.95 -15.99
CA ARG A 271 7.12 11.99 -16.27
C ARG A 271 7.12 10.86 -15.27
N VAL A 272 5.93 10.46 -14.82
CA VAL A 272 5.77 9.32 -13.90
C VAL A 272 6.07 8.03 -14.66
N THR A 273 7.08 7.28 -14.22
CA THR A 273 7.50 6.01 -14.84
C THR A 273 7.16 4.78 -14.02
N ASN A 274 7.02 4.94 -12.70
CA ASN A 274 6.65 3.85 -11.81
C ASN A 274 5.93 4.42 -10.59
N VAL A 275 4.95 3.67 -10.07
CA VAL A 275 4.24 3.97 -8.85
C VAL A 275 4.10 2.69 -8.04
N SER A 276 4.52 2.75 -6.79
CA SER A 276 4.42 1.62 -5.86
C SER A 276 3.88 2.05 -4.51
N VAL A 277 3.23 1.14 -3.80
CA VAL A 277 2.76 1.37 -2.43
C VAL A 277 3.55 0.53 -1.45
N GLY A 278 3.78 1.06 -0.27
CA GLY A 278 4.35 0.29 0.81
C GLY A 278 4.00 0.81 2.19
N SER A 279 4.67 0.25 3.21
CA SER A 279 4.52 0.72 4.58
C SER A 279 5.84 0.86 5.35
N PHE A 280 5.82 1.66 6.41
CA PHE A 280 6.91 1.75 7.38
C PHE A 280 6.36 2.08 8.77
N SER A 281 7.16 1.81 9.79
CA SER A 281 6.85 2.15 11.18
C SER A 281 7.48 3.50 11.58
N GLY A 282 6.67 4.40 12.13
CA GLY A 282 7.12 5.66 12.70
C GLY A 282 7.42 5.56 14.20
N GLY A 283 7.70 6.71 14.83
CA GLY A 283 7.92 6.88 16.26
C GLY A 283 9.38 7.05 16.66
N GLY A 284 10.31 6.79 15.75
CA GLY A 284 11.74 6.92 15.98
C GLY A 284 12.25 8.36 15.92
N TYR A 285 13.23 8.68 16.77
CA TYR A 285 13.94 9.96 16.76
C TYR A 285 15.31 9.82 17.42
N VAL A 286 16.28 10.65 17.01
CA VAL A 286 17.57 10.75 17.71
C VAL A 286 17.36 11.52 19.02
N PRO A 287 17.62 10.92 20.20
CA PRO A 287 17.43 11.62 21.47
C PRO A 287 18.45 12.75 21.65
N ALA A 288 17.97 13.93 22.06
CA ALA A 288 18.86 14.99 22.52
C ALA A 288 19.56 14.60 23.84
N PRO A 289 20.69 15.23 24.23
CA PRO A 289 21.35 14.93 25.50
C PRO A 289 20.39 15.02 26.70
N GLY A 290 20.22 13.91 27.44
CA GLY A 290 19.32 13.80 28.58
C GLY A 290 17.86 13.49 28.24
N GLN A 291 17.50 13.42 26.96
CA GLN A 291 16.20 12.92 26.50
C GLN A 291 16.20 11.38 26.55
N PRO A 292 15.11 10.75 27.01
CA PRO A 292 14.98 9.29 26.90
C PRO A 292 15.02 8.85 25.44
N PRO A 293 15.48 7.61 25.15
CA PRO A 293 15.42 7.06 23.80
C PRO A 293 13.96 6.87 23.34
N PRO A 294 13.70 6.82 22.03
CA PRO A 294 12.39 6.44 21.51
C PRO A 294 12.00 5.04 22.00
N PRO A 295 10.72 4.81 22.32
CA PRO A 295 10.24 3.47 22.64
C PRO A 295 10.36 2.55 21.42
N LYS A 296 10.65 1.27 21.64
CA LYS A 296 10.61 0.25 20.58
C LYS A 296 9.20 0.22 19.97
N PRO A 297 9.04 0.26 18.63
CA PRO A 297 7.74 0.16 18.00
C PRO A 297 7.01 -1.12 18.41
N THR A 298 5.72 -1.01 18.70
CA THR A 298 4.88 -2.18 18.98
C THR A 298 4.74 -3.01 17.71
N VAL A 299 5.05 -4.31 17.79
CA VAL A 299 4.84 -5.27 16.70
C VAL A 299 3.34 -5.44 16.49
N PRO A 300 2.80 -5.13 15.29
CA PRO A 300 1.39 -5.39 15.02
C PRO A 300 1.10 -6.89 14.99
N THR A 301 -0.14 -7.27 15.29
CA THR A 301 -0.54 -8.68 15.22
C THR A 301 -0.53 -9.13 13.78
N THR A 302 0.15 -10.24 13.49
CA THR A 302 0.31 -10.71 12.12
C THR A 302 -0.15 -12.14 11.96
N TYR A 303 -0.84 -12.42 10.86
CA TYR A 303 -1.37 -13.74 10.52
C TYR A 303 -0.84 -14.21 9.18
N GLU A 304 -0.44 -15.47 9.11
CA GLU A 304 0.02 -16.06 7.86
C GLU A 304 -1.08 -16.87 7.16
N ASN A 305 -0.94 -17.01 5.84
CA ASN A 305 -1.79 -17.85 5.00
C ASN A 305 -3.29 -17.56 5.17
N VAL A 306 -3.68 -16.29 5.17
CA VAL A 306 -5.06 -15.86 5.42
C VAL A 306 -5.88 -15.97 4.14
N LEU A 307 -7.09 -16.53 4.23
CA LEU A 307 -8.04 -16.51 3.12
C LEU A 307 -8.68 -15.12 3.03
N VAL A 308 -8.39 -14.39 1.97
CA VAL A 308 -8.89 -13.03 1.76
C VAL A 308 -9.91 -13.01 0.63
N SER A 309 -11.10 -12.52 0.94
CA SER A 309 -12.17 -12.28 -0.02
C SER A 309 -12.28 -10.78 -0.29
N PHE A 310 -12.54 -10.38 -1.52
CA PHE A 310 -12.70 -8.97 -1.90
C PHE A 310 -14.13 -8.69 -2.34
N LYS A 311 -14.79 -7.79 -1.61
CA LYS A 311 -16.11 -7.26 -1.92
C LYS A 311 -16.04 -5.74 -2.03
N LEU A 312 -15.59 -5.29 -3.19
CA LEU A 312 -15.28 -3.88 -3.47
C LEU A 312 -16.49 -3.25 -4.17
N GLY A 313 -17.26 -2.46 -3.43
CA GLY A 313 -18.53 -1.91 -3.91
C GLY A 313 -19.53 -3.01 -4.29
N ASP A 314 -19.99 -2.99 -5.54
CA ASP A 314 -20.90 -3.98 -6.10
C ASP A 314 -20.20 -5.21 -6.70
N ALA A 315 -18.87 -5.20 -6.78
CA ALA A 315 -18.07 -6.27 -7.34
C ALA A 315 -17.65 -7.28 -6.25
N SER A 316 -17.58 -8.54 -6.63
CA SER A 316 -17.03 -9.62 -5.81
C SER A 316 -15.98 -10.36 -6.63
N TYR A 317 -14.92 -10.78 -5.95
CA TYR A 317 -13.78 -11.46 -6.58
C TYR A 317 -13.54 -12.78 -5.88
N LYS A 318 -12.97 -13.73 -6.63
CA LYS A 318 -12.61 -15.04 -6.09
C LYS A 318 -11.66 -14.86 -4.90
N PRO A 319 -11.89 -15.57 -3.78
CA PRO A 319 -10.99 -15.54 -2.64
C PRO A 319 -9.59 -16.02 -3.01
N VAL A 320 -8.57 -15.42 -2.39
CA VAL A 320 -7.16 -15.79 -2.55
C VAL A 320 -6.51 -15.96 -1.18
N VAL A 321 -5.42 -16.72 -1.11
CA VAL A 321 -4.61 -16.82 0.11
C VAL A 321 -3.54 -15.74 0.08
N VAL A 322 -3.60 -14.79 1.01
CA VAL A 322 -2.55 -13.79 1.23
C VAL A 322 -1.52 -14.36 2.20
N LYS A 323 -0.24 -14.17 1.91
CA LYS A 323 0.85 -14.81 2.68
C LYS A 323 0.90 -14.25 4.09
N LYS A 324 0.78 -12.93 4.23
CA LYS A 324 0.84 -12.23 5.51
C LYS A 324 -0.23 -11.15 5.59
N VAL A 325 -1.03 -11.13 6.65
CA VAL A 325 -1.98 -10.06 6.94
C VAL A 325 -1.63 -9.45 8.28
N VAL A 326 -1.20 -8.20 8.24
CA VAL A 326 -0.84 -7.41 9.42
C VAL A 326 -2.09 -6.66 9.90
N ASP A 327 -2.57 -6.98 11.09
CA ASP A 327 -3.71 -6.34 11.71
C ASP A 327 -3.29 -5.05 12.41
N LEU A 328 -3.79 -3.92 11.91
CA LEU A 328 -3.53 -2.58 12.46
C LEU A 328 -4.64 -2.11 13.40
N GLY A 329 -5.65 -2.95 13.64
CA GLY A 329 -6.78 -2.67 14.51
C GLY A 329 -7.92 -1.92 13.83
N ASP A 330 -8.91 -1.55 14.64
CA ASP A 330 -10.11 -0.89 14.16
C ASP A 330 -9.84 0.57 13.76
N ASP A 331 -10.31 0.94 12.58
CA ASP A 331 -10.36 2.31 12.10
C ASP A 331 -11.71 2.94 12.51
N PRO A 332 -11.74 3.79 13.55
CA PRO A 332 -12.99 4.36 14.06
C PRO A 332 -13.68 5.26 13.03
N ALA A 333 -12.95 5.85 12.08
CA ALA A 333 -13.55 6.69 11.04
C ALA A 333 -14.39 5.86 10.05
N ARG A 334 -14.13 4.55 9.94
CA ARG A 334 -14.76 3.65 8.96
C ARG A 334 -15.56 2.52 9.59
N SER A 335 -15.43 2.28 10.90
CA SER A 335 -16.01 1.12 11.58
C SER A 335 -15.61 -0.22 10.92
N LEU A 336 -14.37 -0.28 10.43
CA LEU A 336 -13.74 -1.44 9.79
C LEU A 336 -12.37 -1.67 10.39
N THR A 337 -11.87 -2.90 10.36
CA THR A 337 -10.49 -3.20 10.74
C THR A 337 -9.57 -2.83 9.59
N LYS A 338 -8.51 -2.05 9.86
CA LYS A 338 -7.44 -1.75 8.91
C LYS A 338 -6.40 -2.87 8.98
N VAL A 339 -5.96 -3.34 7.82
CA VAL A 339 -4.89 -4.33 7.68
C VAL A 339 -3.90 -3.93 6.59
N LEU A 340 -2.73 -4.57 6.60
CA LEU A 340 -1.81 -4.59 5.45
C LEU A 340 -1.77 -6.00 4.87
N LEU A 341 -1.98 -6.10 3.56
CA LEU A 341 -1.84 -7.34 2.81
C LEU A 341 -0.40 -7.46 2.32
N ASP A 342 0.26 -8.55 2.69
CA ASP A 342 1.68 -8.82 2.48
C ASP A 342 2.57 -7.66 2.97
N GLU A 343 2.19 -7.04 4.10
CA GLU A 343 2.89 -5.92 4.78
C GLU A 343 2.88 -4.57 4.04
N GLU A 344 2.43 -4.53 2.80
CA GLU A 344 2.57 -3.33 1.96
C GLU A 344 1.23 -2.68 1.62
N THR A 345 0.24 -3.48 1.21
CA THR A 345 -0.99 -2.94 0.62
C THR A 345 -2.06 -2.69 1.68
N PRO A 346 -2.47 -1.43 1.94
CA PRO A 346 -3.51 -1.13 2.90
C PRO A 346 -4.91 -1.56 2.41
N ALA A 347 -5.63 -2.23 3.30
CA ALA A 347 -7.00 -2.66 3.10
C ALA A 347 -7.84 -2.49 4.37
N TRP A 348 -9.15 -2.36 4.21
CA TRP A 348 -10.11 -2.30 5.30
C TRP A 348 -11.21 -3.32 5.10
N GLY A 349 -11.63 -3.93 6.19
CA GLY A 349 -12.56 -5.03 6.12
C GLY A 349 -12.98 -5.55 7.48
N THR A 350 -13.48 -6.78 7.47
CA THR A 350 -13.90 -7.48 8.68
C THR A 350 -13.30 -8.87 8.74
N TRP A 351 -12.88 -9.25 9.95
CA TRP A 351 -12.49 -10.62 10.24
C TRP A 351 -13.72 -11.53 10.20
N GLY A 352 -13.61 -12.62 9.44
CA GLY A 352 -14.62 -13.67 9.38
C GLY A 352 -14.33 -14.81 10.35
N PRO A 353 -15.23 -15.82 10.41
CA PRO A 353 -14.95 -17.04 11.15
C PRO A 353 -13.72 -17.75 10.56
N THR A 354 -12.95 -18.39 11.44
CA THR A 354 -11.87 -19.29 11.01
C THR A 354 -12.49 -20.60 10.53
N ASP A 355 -12.26 -20.98 9.28
CA ASP A 355 -12.72 -22.25 8.71
C ASP A 355 -11.50 -23.13 8.41
N SER A 356 -11.57 -24.42 8.77
CA SER A 356 -10.53 -25.40 8.47
C SER A 356 -9.11 -25.02 8.95
N GLY A 357 -9.03 -24.23 10.03
CA GLY A 357 -7.77 -23.74 10.62
C GLY A 357 -7.18 -22.52 9.93
N ARG A 358 -7.83 -21.98 8.88
CA ARG A 358 -7.41 -20.78 8.18
C ARG A 358 -8.27 -19.58 8.58
N ARG A 359 -7.64 -18.47 8.96
CA ARG A 359 -8.35 -17.20 9.21
C ARG A 359 -8.91 -16.66 7.90
N SER A 360 -10.07 -16.01 7.99
CA SER A 360 -10.68 -15.34 6.84
C SER A 360 -10.83 -13.84 7.09
N PHE A 361 -10.58 -13.04 6.06
CA PHE A 361 -10.77 -11.59 6.09
C PHE A 361 -11.52 -11.15 4.84
N THR A 362 -12.54 -10.30 5.01
CA THR A 362 -13.32 -9.74 3.88
C THR A 362 -12.96 -8.28 3.69
N VAL A 363 -12.22 -7.97 2.63
CA VAL A 363 -11.85 -6.62 2.23
C VAL A 363 -13.04 -5.93 1.58
N SER A 364 -13.37 -4.74 2.05
CA SER A 364 -14.44 -3.88 1.51
C SER A 364 -13.94 -2.55 0.97
N LEU A 365 -12.78 -2.08 1.45
CA LEU A 365 -12.10 -0.90 0.91
C LEU A 365 -10.59 -1.17 0.78
N THR A 366 -9.96 -0.46 -0.14
CA THR A 366 -8.51 -0.42 -0.33
C THR A 366 -8.08 1.01 -0.58
N ASP A 367 -6.79 1.29 -0.44
CA ASP A 367 -6.24 2.59 -0.83
C ASP A 367 -5.23 2.37 -1.95
N ARG A 368 -5.54 2.88 -3.15
CA ARG A 368 -4.72 2.63 -4.34
C ARG A 368 -3.43 3.46 -4.31
N LEU A 369 -3.50 4.67 -3.75
CA LEU A 369 -2.39 5.61 -3.64
C LEU A 369 -2.37 6.18 -2.21
N PRO A 370 -2.08 5.37 -1.16
CA PRO A 370 -2.06 5.84 0.22
C PRO A 370 -1.15 7.05 0.38
N GLY A 371 -1.65 8.09 1.04
CA GLY A 371 -0.96 9.38 1.15
C GLY A 371 -1.38 10.40 0.10
N LEU A 372 -1.90 9.95 -1.04
CA LEU A 372 -2.40 10.80 -2.14
C LEU A 372 -3.92 10.73 -2.26
N SER A 373 -4.45 9.50 -2.25
CA SER A 373 -5.88 9.23 -2.33
C SER A 373 -6.49 8.92 -0.97
N THR A 374 -7.82 8.81 -0.95
CA THR A 374 -8.55 8.25 0.18
C THR A 374 -9.00 6.82 -0.13
N PRO A 375 -9.16 5.96 0.89
CA PRO A 375 -9.62 4.58 0.70
C PRO A 375 -10.96 4.51 -0.04
N GLY A 376 -11.02 3.67 -1.07
CA GLY A 376 -12.16 3.48 -1.96
C GLY A 376 -12.38 2.01 -2.30
N THR A 377 -13.04 1.77 -3.44
CA THR A 377 -13.41 0.41 -3.90
C THR A 377 -12.59 -0.03 -5.12
N ASP A 378 -11.43 0.58 -5.34
CA ASP A 378 -10.51 0.16 -6.39
C ASP A 378 -9.89 -1.21 -6.07
N LEU A 379 -9.23 -1.82 -7.05
CA LEU A 379 -8.45 -3.02 -6.80
C LEU A 379 -7.23 -2.70 -5.92
N PRO A 380 -6.82 -3.60 -5.02
CA PRO A 380 -5.63 -3.40 -4.21
C PRO A 380 -4.38 -3.38 -5.09
N PRO A 381 -3.48 -2.39 -4.91
CA PRO A 381 -2.18 -2.35 -5.56
C PRO A 381 -1.40 -3.66 -5.43
N GLY A 382 -0.79 -4.10 -6.54
CA GLY A 382 -0.05 -5.35 -6.64
C GLY A 382 -0.92 -6.58 -6.90
N TYR A 383 -2.23 -6.57 -6.64
CA TYR A 383 -3.04 -7.79 -6.73
C TYR A 383 -3.80 -7.89 -8.04
N ARG A 384 -3.69 -9.05 -8.70
CA ARG A 384 -4.53 -9.42 -9.85
C ARG A 384 -5.65 -10.34 -9.38
N LEU A 385 -6.86 -9.81 -9.30
CA LEU A 385 -8.03 -10.54 -8.82
C LEU A 385 -8.93 -10.97 -9.98
N GLN A 386 -9.47 -12.19 -9.88
CA GLN A 386 -10.47 -12.69 -10.82
C GLN A 386 -11.87 -12.31 -10.33
N ALA A 387 -12.60 -11.53 -11.13
CA ALA A 387 -13.99 -11.20 -10.82
C ALA A 387 -14.85 -12.48 -10.77
N GLU A 388 -15.77 -12.55 -9.81
CA GLU A 388 -16.80 -13.58 -9.82
C GLU A 388 -17.85 -13.22 -10.86
N GLU A 389 -18.20 -14.18 -11.73
CA GLU A 389 -19.25 -13.95 -12.70
C GLU A 389 -20.57 -13.69 -11.98
N ARG A 390 -21.14 -12.51 -12.22
CA ARG A 390 -22.46 -12.16 -11.72
C ARG A 390 -23.46 -13.02 -12.48
N SER A 391 -23.89 -14.12 -11.86
CA SER A 391 -25.01 -14.91 -12.37
C SER A 391 -26.20 -13.96 -12.49
N THR A 392 -26.55 -13.57 -13.72
CA THR A 392 -27.81 -12.89 -13.98
C THR A 392 -28.89 -13.89 -13.65
N ALA A 393 -29.46 -13.77 -12.45
CA ALA A 393 -30.68 -14.47 -12.10
C ALA A 393 -31.77 -13.93 -13.05
N GLU A 394 -31.90 -14.62 -14.18
CA GLU A 394 -33.02 -14.52 -15.08
C GLU A 394 -34.28 -14.57 -14.22
N LYS A 395 -35.15 -13.58 -14.43
CA LYS A 395 -36.38 -13.36 -13.67
C LYS A 395 -37.28 -14.60 -13.79
N ALA A 396 -37.03 -15.59 -12.94
CA ALA A 396 -37.78 -16.84 -12.90
C ALA A 396 -39.12 -16.55 -12.23
N ASP A 397 -40.16 -16.71 -13.03
CA ASP A 397 -41.57 -16.63 -12.68
C ASP A 397 -41.87 -17.42 -11.39
N SER A 398 -42.71 -16.82 -10.55
CA SER A 398 -43.04 -17.29 -9.21
C SER A 398 -43.83 -18.60 -9.28
N SER A 399 -43.22 -19.73 -8.92
CA SER A 399 -43.86 -20.88 -8.23
C SER A 399 -42.98 -22.13 -8.19
N THR A 400 -41.73 -22.02 -7.76
CA THR A 400 -40.97 -23.19 -7.30
C THR A 400 -39.97 -22.74 -6.23
N PRO A 401 -39.86 -23.39 -5.05
CA PRO A 401 -38.81 -23.05 -4.11
C PRO A 401 -37.48 -23.53 -4.69
N VAL A 402 -36.82 -22.67 -5.45
CA VAL A 402 -35.43 -22.87 -5.87
C VAL A 402 -34.58 -22.62 -4.63
N LEU A 403 -33.94 -23.70 -4.16
CA LEU A 403 -32.96 -23.69 -3.10
C LEU A 403 -31.76 -22.85 -3.58
N ALA A 404 -31.73 -21.57 -3.20
CA ALA A 404 -30.54 -20.74 -3.38
C ALA A 404 -29.50 -21.22 -2.37
N TRP A 405 -28.46 -21.89 -2.86
CA TRP A 405 -27.27 -22.15 -2.08
C TRP A 405 -26.56 -20.82 -1.82
N VAL A 406 -26.79 -20.25 -0.64
CA VAL A 406 -25.85 -19.32 -0.03
C VAL A 406 -24.69 -20.18 0.45
N ALA A 407 -23.57 -20.14 -0.27
CA ALA A 407 -22.32 -20.70 0.20
C ALA A 407 -21.79 -19.84 1.36
N ALA A 408 -22.31 -20.11 2.56
CA ALA A 408 -21.61 -19.88 3.80
C ALA A 408 -21.34 -21.28 4.38
N GLY A 409 -20.07 -21.65 4.43
CA GLY A 409 -19.63 -22.88 5.07
C GLY A 409 -20.12 -22.93 6.52
N LEU A 410 -20.75 -24.04 6.89
CA LEU A 410 -20.78 -24.58 8.24
C LEU A 410 -21.08 -26.08 8.10
N GLY A 411 -20.02 -26.85 7.91
CA GLY A 411 -20.05 -28.28 8.21
C GLY A 411 -20.24 -28.47 9.72
N GLY A 412 -21.26 -29.25 10.07
CA GLY A 412 -21.30 -29.96 11.35
C GLY A 412 -22.33 -29.49 12.38
N ILE A 413 -23.62 -29.76 12.13
CA ILE A 413 -24.46 -30.45 13.13
C ILE A 413 -25.33 -31.47 12.38
N ALA A 414 -24.85 -32.71 12.33
CA ALA A 414 -25.75 -33.85 12.29
C ALA A 414 -26.34 -34.03 13.69
N VAL A 415 -27.61 -34.49 13.72
CA VAL A 415 -28.30 -35.20 14.82
C VAL A 415 -29.51 -34.44 15.42
N LEU A 416 -30.69 -35.00 15.12
CA LEU A 416 -32.01 -34.98 15.80
C LEU A 416 -33.05 -33.91 15.43
N ALA A 417 -33.95 -34.26 14.51
CA ALA A 417 -35.40 -34.36 14.79
C ALA A 417 -36.20 -34.94 13.59
N VAL A 418 -36.13 -36.25 13.37
CA VAL A 418 -37.19 -36.96 12.60
C VAL A 418 -38.19 -37.52 13.61
N ILE A 419 -39.12 -36.69 14.09
CA ILE A 419 -40.40 -37.16 14.65
C ILE A 419 -41.46 -36.12 14.33
N GLY A 420 -42.48 -36.49 13.54
CA GLY A 420 -43.78 -35.84 13.61
C GLY A 420 -44.45 -35.41 12.30
N ALA A 421 -44.55 -36.27 11.28
CA ALA A 421 -45.52 -36.02 10.20
C ALA A 421 -46.01 -37.30 9.49
N VAL A 422 -46.44 -38.32 10.24
CA VAL A 422 -47.26 -39.42 9.68
C VAL A 422 -48.41 -39.77 10.63
N VAL A 423 -49.28 -38.82 10.99
CA VAL A 423 -50.65 -39.13 11.45
C VAL A 423 -51.59 -37.94 11.19
N SER A 424 -52.05 -37.76 9.94
CA SER A 424 -53.29 -36.99 9.67
C SER A 424 -53.80 -37.15 8.24
N ALA A 425 -53.75 -38.37 7.69
CA ALA A 425 -54.43 -38.70 6.44
C ALA A 425 -55.11 -40.08 6.52
N ARG A 426 -55.83 -40.35 7.61
CA ARG A 426 -56.75 -41.50 7.67
C ARG A 426 -57.84 -41.32 8.72
N ARG A 427 -58.74 -40.36 8.49
CA ARG A 427 -60.12 -40.44 9.00
C ARG A 427 -61.00 -39.44 8.24
N ARG A 428 -61.45 -39.89 7.07
CA ARG A 428 -62.74 -39.55 6.44
C ARG A 428 -62.86 -40.39 5.18
N ARG A 429 -63.38 -41.60 5.33
CA ARG A 429 -64.35 -42.24 4.41
C ARG A 429 -64.67 -43.64 4.92
N GLN A 430 -65.98 -43.81 5.19
CA GLN A 430 -66.78 -45.04 5.30
C GLN A 430 -66.81 -45.75 6.66
N GLY A 431 -68.03 -45.85 7.21
CA GLY A 431 -68.40 -46.61 8.39
C GLY A 431 -69.03 -45.75 9.46
#